data_AF-A0A1I2B2H0-F1
#
_entry.id   AF-A0A1I2B2H0-F1
#
_cell.length_a   1.000
_cell.length_b   1.000
_cell.length_c   1.000
_cell.angle_alpha   90.00
_cell.angle_beta   90.00
_cell.angle_gamma   90.00
#
_symmetry.space_group_name_H-M   'P 1'
#
loop_
_entity.id
_entity.type
_entity.pdbx_description
1 polymer ?
#
loop_
_entity_poly.entity_id
_entity_poly.type
_entity_poly.pdbx_seq_one_letter_code
_entity_poly.pdbx_strand_id
1 'polypeptide(L)' 'MTLFQVNEWLDEYNDYMLLYRMFGDQTYVNEADEIMKSMERYVSKMLMLEKCKLTL' A
#
# COMPACT_ATOMS: atom_id res chain seq x y z
N MET A 1 -11.47 8.72 -0.41
CA MET A 1 -10.04 8.41 -0.22
C MET A 1 -9.24 9.23 -1.21
N THR A 2 -8.28 10.02 -0.72
CA THR A 2 -7.52 11.01 -1.53
C THR A 2 -6.12 10.48 -1.81
N LEU A 3 -5.39 11.12 -2.75
CA LEU A 3 -3.97 10.85 -3.07
C LEU A 3 -3.09 10.79 -1.80
N PHE A 4 -3.49 11.53 -0.76
CA PHE A 4 -2.85 11.59 0.55
C PHE A 4 -2.70 10.21 1.21
N GLN A 5 -3.73 9.37 1.18
CA GLN A 5 -3.70 8.05 1.83
C GLN A 5 -2.78 7.04 1.13
N VAL A 6 -2.56 7.20 -0.18
CA VAL A 6 -1.60 6.35 -0.91
C VAL A 6 -0.17 6.75 -0.55
N ASN A 7 0.10 8.04 -0.37
CA ASN A 7 1.41 8.52 0.04
C ASN A 7 1.74 8.07 1.46
N GLU A 8 0.79 8.17 2.40
CA GLU A 8 0.99 7.67 3.77
C GLU A 8 1.35 6.19 3.80
N TRP A 9 0.66 5.35 3.02
CA TRP A 9 0.99 3.93 2.91
C TRP A 9 2.38 3.67 2.30
N LEU A 10 2.80 4.47 1.32
CA LEU A 10 4.16 4.37 0.76
C LEU A 10 5.23 4.75 1.78
N ASP A 11 4.98 5.80 2.56
CA ASP A 11 5.89 6.25 3.61
C ASP A 11 6.01 5.18 4.71
N GLU A 12 4.88 4.64 5.18
CA GLU A 12 4.86 3.54 6.17
C GLU A 12 5.57 2.28 5.65
N TYR A 13 5.35 1.89 4.39
CA TYR A 13 6.08 0.77 3.77
C TYR A 13 7.60 1.01 3.79
N ASN A 14 8.03 2.21 3.42
CA ASN A 14 9.44 2.57 3.38
C ASN A 14 10.07 2.54 4.78
N ASP A 15 9.34 3.02 5.80
CA ASP A 15 9.78 2.97 7.19
C ASP A 15 9.99 1.52 7.66
N TYR A 16 9.06 0.61 7.36
CA TYR A 16 9.21 -0.80 7.70
C TYR A 16 10.41 -1.45 6.99
N MET A 17 10.60 -1.16 5.69
CA MET A 17 11.77 -1.68 4.96
C MET A 17 13.08 -1.13 5.50
N LEU A 18 13.10 0.12 5.97
CA LEU A 18 14.26 0.71 6.64
C LEU A 18 14.54 0.04 7.98
N LEU A 19 13.51 -0.19 8.80
CA LEU A 19 13.63 -0.90 10.07
C LEU A 19 14.13 -2.34 9.87
N TYR A 20 13.62 -3.06 8.86
CA TYR A 20 14.14 -4.36 8.48
C TYR A 20 15.62 -4.30 8.13
N ARG A 21 16.04 -3.31 7.33
CA ARG A 21 17.44 -3.14 6.96
C ARG A 21 18.34 -2.84 8.17
N MET A 22 17.82 -2.13 9.17
CA MET A 22 18.56 -1.77 10.38
C MET A 22 18.68 -2.93 11.38
N PHE A 23 17.59 -3.69 11.58
CA PHE A 23 17.47 -4.64 12.68
C PHE A 23 17.38 -6.11 12.25
N GLY A 24 17.08 -6.38 10.98
CA GLY A 24 16.96 -7.73 10.42
C GLY A 24 15.74 -8.53 10.89
N ASP A 25 14.78 -7.89 11.57
CA ASP A 25 13.59 -8.57 12.10
C ASP A 25 12.53 -8.76 11.00
N GLN A 26 12.17 -10.02 10.76
CA GLN A 26 11.18 -10.42 9.76
C GLN A 26 9.79 -9.82 10.00
N THR A 27 9.47 -9.43 11.23
CA THR A 27 8.21 -8.77 11.58
C THR A 27 8.01 -7.51 10.74
N TYR A 28 9.06 -6.72 10.51
CA TYR A 28 8.95 -5.51 9.68
C TYR A 28 8.61 -5.81 8.22
N VAL A 29 9.13 -6.90 7.66
CA VAL A 29 8.77 -7.34 6.30
C VAL A 29 7.31 -7.79 6.24
N ASN A 30 6.82 -8.47 7.27
CA ASN A 30 5.43 -8.90 7.34
C ASN A 30 4.47 -7.70 7.40
N GLU A 31 4.81 -6.67 8.18
CA GLU A 31 4.01 -5.43 8.25
C GLU A 31 4.05 -4.67 6.91
N ALA A 32 5.21 -4.57 6.27
CA ALA A 32 5.33 -3.97 4.94
C ALA A 32 4.47 -4.70 3.89
N ASP A 33 4.38 -6.03 3.95
CA ASP A 33 3.55 -6.83 3.05
C ASP A 33 2.04 -6.57 3.26
N GLU A 34 1.59 -6.38 4.49
CA GLU A 34 0.19 -6.03 4.78
C GLU A 34 -0.20 -4.63 4.27
N ILE A 35 0.72 -3.67 4.33
CA ILE A 35 0.54 -2.35 3.70
C ILE A 35 0.43 -2.49 2.19
N MET A 36 1.31 -3.27 1.55
CA MET A 36 1.29 -3.48 0.11
C MET A 36 -0.04 -4.11 -0.34
N LYS A 37 -0.52 -5.15 0.36
CA LYS A 37 -1.84 -5.77 0.09
C LYS A 37 -2.99 -4.77 0.22
N SER A 38 -2.91 -3.87 1.19
CA SER A 38 -3.92 -2.83 1.40
C SER A 38 -3.95 -1.83 0.23
N MET A 39 -2.78 -1.40 -0.22
CA MET A 39 -2.61 -0.56 -1.41
C MET A 39 -3.14 -1.25 -2.68
N GLU A 40 -2.75 -2.49 -2.93
CA GLU A 40 -3.19 -3.26 -4.10
C GLU A 40 -4.72 -3.41 -4.16
N ARG A 41 -5.35 -3.73 -3.01
CA ARG A 41 -6.81 -3.81 -2.91
C ARG A 41 -7.47 -2.47 -3.22
N TYR A 42 -6.89 -1.37 -2.75
CA TYR A 42 -7.41 -0.03 -3.03
C TYR A 42 -7.30 0.33 -4.51
N VAL A 43 -6.11 0.18 -5.10
CA VAL A 43 -5.87 0.46 -6.53
C VAL A 43 -6.78 -0.40 -7.40
N SER A 44 -6.93 -1.68 -7.08
CA SER A 44 -7.82 -2.59 -7.79
C SER A 44 -9.28 -2.12 -7.77
N LYS A 45 -9.78 -1.66 -6.61
CA LYS A 45 -11.13 -1.09 -6.50
C LYS A 45 -11.28 0.18 -7.31
N MET A 46 -10.29 1.07 -7.29
CA MET A 46 -10.32 2.32 -8.06
C MET A 46 -10.35 2.04 -9.56
N LEU A 47 -9.51 1.12 -10.05
CA LEU A 47 -9.49 0.71 -11.45
C LEU A 47 -10.81 0.06 -11.89
N MET A 48 -11.45 -0.73 -11.03
CA MET A 48 -12.79 -1.29 -11.30
C MET A 48 -13.84 -0.18 -11.41
N LEU A 49 -13.83 0.80 -10.50
CA LEU A 49 -14.77 1.92 -10.51
C LEU A 49 -14.58 2.81 -11.75
N GLU A 50 -13.33 3.07 -12.15
CA GLU A 50 -13.03 3.80 -13.40
C GLU A 50 -13.56 3.06 -14.63
N LYS A 51 -13.33 1.74 -14.71
CA LYS A 51 -13.87 0.91 -15.81
C LYS A 51 -15.40 0.96 -15.86
N CYS A 52 -16.09 0.85 -14.73
CA CYS A 52 -17.55 0.92 -14.67
C CYS A 52 -18.09 2.31 -15.09
N LYS A 53 -17.40 3.40 -14.75
CA LYS A 53 -17.76 4.76 -15.17
C LYS A 53 -17.61 5.00 -16.67
N LEU A 54 -16.72 4.28 -17.35
CA LEU A 54 -16.50 4.38 -18.80
C LEU A 54 -17.52 3.57 -19.63
N THR A 55 -18.35 2.75 -18.97
CA THR A 55 -19.38 1.90 -19.61
C THR A 55 -20.82 2.39 -19.41
N LEU A 56 -21.03 3.54 -18.76
CA LEU A 56 -22.31 4.23 -18.59
C LEU A 56 -22.35 5.50 -19.45
#